data_AF-X1LBL8-F1
#
_entry.id   AF-X1LBL8-F1
#
_cell.length_a   1.000
_cell.length_b   1.000
_cell.length_c   1.000
_cell.angle_alpha   90.00
_cell.angle_beta   90.00
_cell.angle_gamma   90.00
#
_symmetry.space_group_name_H-M   'P 1'
#
loop_
_entity.id
_entity.type
_entity.pdbx_description
1 polymer ?
#
loop_
_entity_poly.entity_id
_entity_poly.type
_entity_poly.pdbx_seq_one_letter_code
_entity_poly.pdbx_strand_id
1 'polypeptide(L)'
;MISYSVEKEYQGMLDAYEKAGGDRSALISKDVAKLVIHENKVLSADGVTGIKIETKETENGVNIYFLVKEGAKIQRPVHLCFGILPQEGQQEIILKVNAQDNSEVSVIAHCIFPNAVKVIHKMDAEIEIGNNAKFNYTETHYHGDSGGIEVIPK
;
A
#
# COMPACT_ATOMS: atom_id res chain seq x y z
N MET A 1 9.98 8.79 -18.03
CA MET A 1 10.39 9.97 -17.24
C MET A 1 9.36 10.13 -16.15
N ILE A 2 9.70 9.72 -14.93
CA ILE A 2 8.88 10.03 -13.75
C ILE A 2 8.98 11.54 -13.56
N SER A 3 7.86 12.23 -13.28
CA SER A 3 7.90 13.68 -13.12
C SER A 3 8.66 14.04 -11.84
N TYR A 4 9.33 15.19 -11.83
CA TYR A 4 10.07 15.70 -10.66
C TYR A 4 9.21 15.78 -9.38
N SER A 5 7.88 15.95 -9.52
CA SER A 5 6.95 15.94 -8.39
C SER A 5 6.84 14.55 -7.74
N VAL A 6 6.72 13.50 -8.55
CA VAL A 6 6.55 12.12 -8.07
C VAL A 6 7.79 11.63 -7.34
N GLU A 7 9.00 11.97 -7.80
CA GLU A 7 10.24 11.63 -7.08
C GLU A 7 10.31 12.30 -5.70
N LYS A 8 9.92 13.57 -5.61
CA LYS A 8 9.90 14.31 -4.35
C LYS A 8 8.87 13.75 -3.37
N GLU A 9 7.67 13.44 -3.85
CA GLU A 9 6.61 12.81 -3.05
C GLU A 9 7.04 11.41 -2.58
N TYR A 10 7.69 10.63 -3.44
CA TYR A 10 8.23 9.32 -3.07
C TYR A 10 9.27 9.43 -1.95
N GLN A 11 10.20 10.39 -2.05
CA GLN A 11 11.16 10.63 -0.96
C GLN A 11 10.47 11.05 0.32
N GLY A 12 9.44 11.91 0.25
CA GLY A 12 8.63 12.26 1.42
C GLY A 12 7.98 11.05 2.09
N MET A 13 7.46 10.10 1.30
CA MET A 13 6.90 8.85 1.81
C MET A 13 7.95 7.96 2.47
N LEU A 14 9.16 7.85 1.88
CA LEU A 14 10.27 7.10 2.48
C LEU A 14 10.71 7.70 3.82
N ASP A 15 10.85 9.02 3.87
CA ASP A 15 11.27 9.73 5.09
C ASP A 15 10.22 9.60 6.20
N ALA A 16 8.94 9.67 5.85
CA ALA A 16 7.84 9.47 6.79
C ALA A 16 7.82 8.03 7.33
N TYR A 17 8.03 7.03 6.46
CA TYR A 17 8.10 5.63 6.85
C TYR A 17 9.27 5.33 7.79
N GLU A 18 10.46 5.87 7.50
CA GLU A 18 11.63 5.72 8.36
C GLU A 18 11.41 6.32 9.75
N LYS A 19 10.83 7.53 9.82
CA LYS A 19 10.48 8.18 11.09
C LYS A 19 9.46 7.39 11.90
N ALA A 20 8.56 6.67 11.22
CA ALA A 20 7.59 5.77 11.85
C ALA A 20 8.22 4.43 12.34
N GLY A 21 9.55 4.26 12.20
CA GLY A 21 10.28 3.05 12.60
C GLY A 21 10.40 1.99 11.49
N GLY A 22 10.01 2.35 10.26
CA GLY A 22 10.09 1.47 9.09
C GLY A 22 11.50 1.36 8.49
N ASP A 23 11.80 0.20 7.91
CA ASP A 23 13.05 0.02 7.14
C ASP A 23 12.88 0.48 5.68
N ARG A 24 13.51 1.60 5.30
CA ARG A 24 13.49 2.14 3.93
C ARG A 24 13.83 1.11 2.86
N SER A 25 14.67 0.11 3.18
CA SER A 25 15.09 -0.92 2.23
C SER A 25 13.89 -1.67 1.63
N ALA A 26 12.82 -1.83 2.41
CA ALA A 26 11.56 -2.47 2.00
C ALA A 26 10.86 -1.75 0.84
N LEU A 27 11.05 -0.43 0.73
CA LEU A 27 10.45 0.39 -0.33
C LEU A 27 11.45 0.74 -1.44
N ILE A 28 12.74 0.42 -1.30
CA ILE A 28 13.77 0.72 -2.32
C ILE A 28 14.18 -0.54 -3.09
N SER A 29 14.17 -1.70 -2.44
CA SER A 29 14.52 -2.99 -3.04
C SER A 29 13.69 -3.29 -4.30
N LYS A 30 14.35 -3.82 -5.34
CA LYS A 30 13.75 -4.15 -6.65
C LYS A 30 13.21 -5.57 -6.75
N ASP A 31 13.62 -6.43 -5.82
CA ASP A 31 13.25 -7.84 -5.73
C ASP A 31 12.04 -8.05 -4.77
N VAL A 32 11.44 -6.97 -4.27
CA VAL A 32 10.21 -6.96 -3.46
C VAL A 32 9.08 -6.37 -4.30
N ALA A 33 7.90 -7.02 -4.32
CA ALA A 33 6.71 -6.38 -4.88
C ALA A 33 6.21 -5.31 -3.92
N LYS A 34 5.94 -4.11 -4.45
CA LYS A 34 5.49 -2.98 -3.65
C LYS A 34 4.53 -2.07 -4.40
N LEU A 35 3.69 -1.41 -3.62
CA LEU A 35 2.79 -0.36 -4.08
C LEU A 35 2.93 0.82 -3.12
N VAL A 36 3.21 2.01 -3.64
CA VAL A 36 3.30 3.25 -2.84
C VAL A 36 2.31 4.25 -3.39
N ILE A 37 1.37 4.66 -2.54
CA ILE A 37 0.30 5.60 -2.85
C ILE A 37 0.36 6.78 -1.88
N HIS A 38 0.38 7.98 -2.44
CA HIS A 38 0.27 9.23 -1.70
C HIS A 38 -1.01 9.95 -2.13
N GLU A 39 -1.91 10.21 -1.18
CA GLU A 39 -3.25 10.75 -1.44
C GLU A 39 -4.00 9.89 -2.49
N ASN A 40 -4.23 10.41 -3.69
CA ASN A 40 -4.85 9.72 -4.81
C ASN A 40 -3.86 9.33 -5.93
N LYS A 41 -2.56 9.43 -5.67
CA LYS A 41 -1.49 9.22 -6.66
C LYS A 41 -0.71 7.95 -6.42
N VAL A 42 -0.51 7.18 -7.49
CA VAL A 42 0.35 5.99 -7.49
C VAL A 42 1.77 6.44 -7.77
N LEU A 43 2.63 6.38 -6.76
CA LEU A 43 4.04 6.78 -6.89
C LEU A 43 4.94 5.64 -7.38
N SER A 44 4.59 4.39 -7.03
CA SER A 44 5.28 3.16 -7.49
C SER A 44 4.31 2.00 -7.45
N ALA A 45 4.37 1.12 -8.45
CA ALA A 45 3.64 -0.14 -8.50
C ALA A 45 4.51 -1.20 -9.18
N ASP A 46 5.30 -1.91 -8.36
CA ASP A 46 6.24 -2.92 -8.81
C ASP A 46 5.71 -4.31 -8.46
N GLY A 47 5.46 -5.14 -9.47
CA GLY A 47 5.16 -6.55 -9.30
C GLY A 47 6.42 -7.42 -9.31
N VAL A 48 6.30 -8.66 -8.84
CA VAL A 48 7.30 -9.72 -9.03
C VAL A 48 6.65 -10.93 -9.69
N THR A 49 7.45 -11.88 -10.16
CA THR A 49 6.92 -13.14 -10.71
C THR A 49 5.92 -13.79 -9.74
N GLY A 50 4.69 -14.00 -10.19
CA GLY A 50 3.60 -14.56 -9.37
C GLY A 50 2.65 -13.51 -8.77
N ILE A 51 3.02 -12.22 -8.78
CA ILE A 51 2.17 -11.10 -8.34
C ILE A 51 1.85 -10.20 -9.53
N LYS A 52 0.60 -9.77 -9.64
CA LYS A 52 0.18 -8.69 -10.54
C LYS A 52 -0.55 -7.63 -9.72
N ILE A 53 -0.13 -6.38 -9.88
CA ILE A 53 -0.76 -5.21 -9.26
C ILE A 53 -1.23 -4.30 -10.39
N GLU A 54 -2.52 -4.04 -10.45
CA GLU A 54 -3.11 -3.06 -11.37
C GLU A 54 -3.75 -1.95 -10.55
N THR A 55 -3.52 -0.71 -10.96
CA THR A 55 -4.03 0.45 -10.25
C THR A 55 -4.77 1.39 -11.19
N LYS A 56 -5.76 2.07 -10.65
CA LYS A 56 -6.47 3.16 -11.32
C LYS A 56 -6.69 4.29 -10.33
N GLU A 57 -6.01 5.41 -10.55
CA GLU A 57 -6.24 6.64 -9.79
C GLU A 57 -7.68 7.13 -10.00
N THR A 58 -8.24 7.68 -8.93
CA THR A 58 -9.58 8.29 -8.90
C THR A 58 -9.46 9.72 -8.39
N GLU A 59 -10.58 10.43 -8.29
CA GLU A 59 -10.58 11.77 -7.71
C GLU A 59 -10.06 11.78 -6.27
N ASN A 60 -10.45 10.79 -5.46
CA ASN A 60 -10.22 10.79 -4.00
C ASN A 60 -9.30 9.66 -3.52
N GLY A 61 -8.72 8.87 -4.41
CA GLY A 61 -7.91 7.71 -4.02
C GLY A 61 -7.57 6.79 -5.18
N VAL A 62 -7.47 5.48 -4.92
CA VAL A 62 -6.97 4.51 -5.90
C VAL A 62 -7.75 3.19 -5.83
N ASN A 63 -8.18 2.69 -6.98
CA ASN A 63 -8.67 1.32 -7.13
C ASN A 63 -7.49 0.40 -7.43
N ILE A 64 -7.38 -0.71 -6.69
CA ILE A 64 -6.26 -1.64 -6.74
C ILE A 64 -6.81 -3.04 -7.00
N TYR A 65 -6.28 -3.71 -8.01
CA TYR A 65 -6.46 -5.14 -8.21
C TYR A 65 -5.13 -5.85 -7.94
N PHE A 66 -5.14 -6.74 -6.96
CA PHE A 66 -3.98 -7.47 -6.47
C PHE A 66 -4.17 -8.96 -6.68
N LEU A 67 -3.44 -9.53 -7.62
CA LEU A 67 -3.54 -10.95 -7.99
C LEU A 67 -2.28 -11.70 -7.54
N VAL A 68 -2.48 -12.79 -6.80
CA VAL A 68 -1.48 -13.84 -6.56
C VAL A 68 -1.83 -15.00 -7.49
N LYS A 69 -0.93 -15.30 -8.43
CA LYS A 69 -1.16 -16.34 -9.44
C LYS A 69 -1.24 -17.73 -8.80
N GLU A 70 -1.96 -18.62 -9.46
CA GLU A 70 -2.10 -20.01 -9.05
C GLU A 70 -0.74 -20.67 -8.81
N GLY A 71 -0.60 -21.37 -7.68
CA GLY A 71 0.62 -22.06 -7.27
C GLY A 71 1.82 -21.16 -6.92
N ALA A 72 1.69 -19.83 -7.00
CA ALA A 72 2.77 -18.92 -6.71
C ALA A 72 3.05 -18.85 -5.20
N LYS A 73 4.29 -19.13 -4.81
CA LYS A 73 4.76 -19.02 -3.42
C LYS A 73 5.72 -17.84 -3.29
N ILE A 74 5.22 -16.73 -2.80
CA ILE A 74 5.95 -15.48 -2.71
C ILE A 74 6.81 -15.50 -1.46
N GLN A 75 8.13 -15.61 -1.65
CA GLN A 75 9.06 -15.80 -0.53
C GLN A 75 9.24 -14.54 0.33
N ARG A 76 9.15 -13.36 -0.28
CA ARG A 76 9.33 -12.08 0.42
C ARG A 76 8.00 -11.34 0.53
N PRO A 77 7.74 -10.68 1.66
CA PRO A 77 6.47 -9.99 1.85
C PRO A 77 6.28 -8.92 0.78
N VAL A 78 5.04 -8.74 0.35
CA VAL A 78 4.63 -7.62 -0.51
C VAL A 78 4.37 -6.41 0.38
N HIS A 79 4.88 -5.25 0.00
CA HIS A 79 4.71 -4.02 0.78
C HIS A 79 3.67 -3.11 0.14
N LEU A 80 2.59 -2.82 0.85
CA LEU A 80 1.60 -1.81 0.45
C LEU A 80 1.79 -0.59 1.33
N CYS A 81 2.07 0.57 0.75
CA CYS A 81 2.29 1.80 1.48
C CYS A 81 1.22 2.82 1.06
N PHE A 82 0.37 3.21 2.02
CA PHE A 82 -0.70 4.18 1.83
C PHE A 82 -0.41 5.38 2.74
N GLY A 83 -0.32 6.58 2.19
CA GLY A 83 -0.09 7.74 3.04
C GLY A 83 -0.66 9.04 2.54
N ILE A 84 -0.75 9.98 3.47
CA ILE A 84 -1.12 11.37 3.26
C ILE A 84 -0.11 12.19 4.05
N LEU A 85 0.79 12.88 3.35
CA LEU A 85 1.82 13.72 3.98
C LEU A 85 1.28 15.08 4.45
N PRO A 86 0.33 15.74 3.77
CA PRO A 86 -0.25 17.00 4.24
C PRO A 86 -1.00 16.86 5.57
N GLN A 87 -1.29 18.00 6.22
CA GLN A 87 -2.04 18.04 7.49
C GLN A 87 -3.52 17.65 7.34
N GLU A 88 -4.08 17.90 6.16
CA GLU A 88 -5.46 17.61 5.80
C GLU A 88 -5.50 16.88 4.47
N GLY A 89 -6.44 15.96 4.30
CA GLY A 89 -6.59 15.22 3.06
C GLY A 89 -7.54 14.04 3.18
N GLN A 90 -7.91 13.48 2.04
CA GLN A 90 -8.70 12.27 1.96
C GLN A 90 -8.02 11.25 1.05
N GLN A 91 -8.07 9.98 1.43
CA GLN A 91 -7.65 8.85 0.60
C GLN A 91 -8.69 7.74 0.68
N GLU A 92 -9.21 7.35 -0.48
CA GLU A 92 -10.17 6.25 -0.65
C GLU A 92 -9.52 5.09 -1.42
N ILE A 93 -9.24 3.99 -0.72
CA ILE A 93 -8.65 2.79 -1.30
C ILE A 93 -9.73 1.76 -1.54
N ILE A 94 -9.91 1.34 -2.79
CA ILE A 94 -10.72 0.17 -3.13
C ILE A 94 -9.76 -0.96 -3.50
N LEU A 95 -9.60 -1.94 -2.62
CA LEU A 95 -8.68 -3.06 -2.81
C LEU A 95 -9.45 -4.34 -3.15
N LYS A 96 -9.16 -4.93 -4.31
CA LYS A 96 -9.60 -6.28 -4.67
C LYS A 96 -8.40 -7.21 -4.70
N VAL A 97 -8.39 -8.20 -3.82
CA VAL A 97 -7.38 -9.26 -3.78
C VAL A 97 -7.96 -10.54 -4.35
N ASN A 98 -7.22 -11.17 -5.26
CA ASN A 98 -7.48 -12.54 -5.70
C ASN A 98 -6.21 -13.38 -5.46
N ALA A 99 -6.23 -14.20 -4.43
CA ALA A 99 -5.19 -15.19 -4.17
C ALA A 99 -5.64 -16.54 -4.73
N GLN A 100 -5.17 -16.89 -5.93
CA GLN A 100 -5.61 -18.10 -6.64
C GLN A 100 -5.16 -19.39 -5.95
N ASP A 101 -5.73 -20.53 -6.38
CA ASP A 101 -5.49 -21.85 -5.80
C ASP A 101 -3.99 -22.16 -5.59
N ASN A 102 -3.69 -22.79 -4.45
CA ASN A 102 -2.35 -23.23 -4.05
C ASN A 102 -1.30 -22.10 -3.93
N SER A 103 -1.72 -20.83 -3.93
CA SER A 103 -0.82 -19.68 -3.77
C SER A 103 -0.46 -19.41 -2.31
N GLU A 104 0.66 -18.76 -2.04
CA GLU A 104 1.08 -18.34 -0.71
C GLU A 104 1.74 -16.95 -0.78
N VAL A 105 1.19 -15.99 -0.04
CA VAL A 105 1.73 -14.62 0.05
C VAL A 105 1.61 -14.08 1.48
N SER A 106 2.55 -13.21 1.83
CA SER A 106 2.43 -12.32 2.99
C SER A 106 2.45 -10.88 2.52
N VAL A 107 1.55 -10.06 3.04
CA VAL A 107 1.38 -8.66 2.71
C VAL A 107 1.58 -7.84 3.98
N ILE A 108 2.41 -6.81 3.89
CA ILE A 108 2.63 -5.83 4.96
C ILE A 108 2.17 -4.48 4.45
N ALA A 109 1.09 -3.98 5.05
CA ALA A 109 0.54 -2.66 4.79
C ALA A 109 1.07 -1.63 5.80
N HIS A 110 1.48 -0.48 5.28
CA HIS A 110 2.04 0.65 6.01
C HIS A 110 1.16 1.86 5.74
N CYS A 111 0.38 2.25 6.73
CA CYS A 111 -0.53 3.39 6.66
C CYS A 111 0.09 4.58 7.40
N ILE A 112 0.58 5.59 6.66
CA ILE A 112 1.50 6.61 7.19
C ILE A 112 0.90 8.01 7.01
N PHE A 113 0.55 8.65 8.13
CA PHE A 113 -0.10 9.96 8.19
C PHE A 113 0.67 10.89 9.15
N PRO A 114 1.89 11.30 8.81
CA PRO A 114 2.84 11.84 9.78
C PRO A 114 2.45 13.20 10.35
N ASN A 115 1.63 13.97 9.63
CA ASN A 115 1.23 15.33 9.99
C ASN A 115 -0.28 15.45 10.23
N ALA A 116 -0.99 14.33 10.45
CA ALA A 116 -2.46 14.29 10.41
C ALA A 116 -3.12 15.19 11.46
N VAL A 117 -3.79 16.25 11.00
CA VAL A 117 -4.66 17.12 11.82
C VAL A 117 -6.13 16.89 11.48
N LYS A 118 -6.43 16.72 10.18
CA LYS A 118 -7.77 16.42 9.67
C LYS A 118 -7.69 15.56 8.42
N VAL A 119 -7.33 14.31 8.62
CA VAL A 119 -7.17 13.32 7.54
C VAL A 119 -8.29 12.29 7.60
N ILE A 120 -8.78 11.85 6.44
CA ILE A 120 -9.71 10.72 6.34
C ILE A 120 -9.09 9.66 5.44
N HIS A 121 -8.86 8.47 5.98
CA HIS A 121 -8.43 7.30 5.22
C HIS A 121 -9.56 6.27 5.21
N LYS A 122 -10.10 5.97 4.03
CA LYS A 122 -11.12 4.94 3.83
C LYS A 122 -10.53 3.79 3.05
N MET A 123 -10.78 2.57 3.49
CA MET A 123 -10.38 1.36 2.78
C MET A 123 -11.56 0.41 2.68
N ASP A 124 -11.87 -0.03 1.47
CA ASP A 124 -12.87 -1.05 1.16
C ASP A 124 -12.15 -2.21 0.49
N ALA A 125 -12.08 -3.35 1.18
CA ALA A 125 -11.27 -4.48 0.76
C ALA A 125 -12.08 -5.76 0.55
N GLU A 126 -12.03 -6.30 -0.67
CA GLU A 126 -12.60 -7.59 -1.03
C GLU A 126 -11.44 -8.58 -1.26
N ILE A 127 -11.41 -9.67 -0.49
CA ILE A 127 -10.31 -10.66 -0.55
C ILE A 127 -10.89 -12.05 -0.88
N GLU A 128 -10.58 -12.54 -2.07
CA GLU A 128 -10.88 -13.90 -2.51
C GLU A 128 -9.65 -14.80 -2.31
N ILE A 129 -9.84 -15.90 -1.57
CA ILE A 129 -8.79 -16.89 -1.28
C ILE A 129 -9.20 -18.24 -1.90
N GLY A 130 -8.40 -18.70 -2.85
CA GLY A 130 -8.58 -19.96 -3.56
C GLY A 130 -8.27 -21.20 -2.72
N ASN A 131 -8.51 -22.37 -3.31
CA ASN A 131 -8.30 -23.65 -2.63
C ASN A 131 -6.84 -23.83 -2.23
N ASN A 132 -6.61 -24.21 -0.97
CA ASN A 132 -5.27 -24.39 -0.39
C ASN A 132 -4.36 -23.15 -0.48
N ALA A 133 -4.92 -21.97 -0.78
CA ALA A 133 -4.15 -20.73 -0.79
C ALA A 133 -3.94 -20.20 0.63
N LYS A 134 -2.87 -19.42 0.82
CA LYS A 134 -2.56 -18.75 2.08
C LYS A 134 -2.30 -17.28 1.82
N PHE A 135 -3.04 -16.45 2.52
CA PHE A 135 -2.91 -15.01 2.46
C PHE A 135 -2.71 -14.48 3.88
N ASN A 136 -1.51 -14.00 4.17
CA ASN A 136 -1.22 -13.30 5.43
C ASN A 136 -1.24 -11.80 5.18
N TYR A 137 -1.93 -11.06 6.04
CA TYR A 137 -1.99 -9.60 5.98
C TYR A 137 -1.62 -9.03 7.36
N THR A 138 -0.69 -8.08 7.37
CA THR A 138 -0.31 -7.33 8.56
C THR A 138 -0.34 -5.86 8.22
N GLU A 139 -0.95 -5.06 9.07
CA GLU A 139 -1.08 -3.63 8.85
C GLU A 139 -0.50 -2.87 10.05
N THR A 140 0.20 -1.76 9.76
CA THR A 140 0.71 -0.85 10.78
C THR A 140 0.31 0.57 10.43
N HIS A 141 -0.12 1.31 11.44
CA HIS A 141 -0.62 2.67 11.33
C HIS A 141 0.27 3.64 12.09
N TYR A 142 0.67 4.72 11.43
CA TYR A 142 1.34 5.86 12.05
C TYR A 142 0.50 7.12 11.87
N HIS A 143 0.05 7.70 12.98
CA HIS A 143 -0.97 8.76 13.00
C HIS A 143 -0.41 10.16 13.34
N GLY A 144 0.92 10.30 13.40
CA GLY A 144 1.57 11.52 13.86
C GLY A 144 1.21 11.88 15.31
N ASP A 145 1.72 12.99 15.80
CA ASP A 145 1.57 13.39 17.22
C ASP A 145 0.17 13.93 17.55
N SER A 146 -0.53 14.51 16.57
CA SER A 146 -1.87 15.08 16.74
C SER A 146 -2.99 14.05 16.68
N GLY A 147 -2.75 12.87 16.08
CA GLY A 147 -3.76 11.81 15.94
C GLY A 147 -5.01 12.23 15.15
N GLY A 148 -4.92 13.28 14.33
CA GLY A 148 -6.04 13.90 13.62
C GLY A 148 -6.43 13.13 12.36
N ILE A 149 -6.68 11.83 12.50
CA ILE A 149 -6.98 10.89 11.43
C ILE A 149 -8.25 10.10 11.78
N GLU A 150 -9.14 9.97 10.80
CA GLU A 150 -10.24 9.02 10.82
C GLU A 150 -9.94 7.86 9.87
N VAL A 151 -9.86 6.64 10.41
CA VAL A 151 -9.64 5.40 9.64
C VAL A 151 -10.96 4.65 9.53
N ILE A 152 -11.45 4.47 8.30
CA ILE A 152 -12.76 3.86 8.02
C ILE A 152 -12.55 2.58 7.19
N PRO A 153 -12.42 1.40 7.82
CA PRO A 153 -12.33 0.13 7.13
C PRO A 153 -13.71 -0.41 6.74
N LYS A 154 -13.78 -1.11 5.61
CA LYS A 154 -14.94 -1.86 5.11
C LYS A 154 -14.54 -3.21 4.55
#